data_AF-A0A7R9VJM7-F1
#
_entry.id   AF-A0A7R9VJM7-F1
#
_cell.length_a   1.000
_cell.length_b   1.000
_cell.length_c   1.000
_cell.angle_alpha   90.00
_cell.angle_beta   90.00
_cell.angle_gamma   90.00
#
_symmetry.space_group_name_H-M   'P 1'
#
loop_
_entity.id
_entity.type
_entity.pdbx_description
1 polymer ?
#
loop_
_entity_poly.entity_id
_entity_poly.type
_entity_poly.pdbx_seq_one_letter_code
_entity_poly.pdbx_strand_id
1 'polypeptide(L)'
;TTKDRQEHQTDNIIRWRDLKSLLVDPDTAKEERLGLMYNAGFCLAAGVPFETGGSKGIVVFLARDHANQAHLLTTENQAYMVRSSDVIGSIIASVDARRASLVYKKSVSSAAFRKAR
;
A
#
# COMPACT_ATOMS: atom_id res chain seq x y z
N THR A 1 -22.64 -26.47 2.84
CA THR A 1 -22.85 -25.32 1.94
C THR A 1 -21.56 -24.54 1.91
N THR A 2 -20.65 -24.94 1.03
CA THR A 2 -19.24 -24.50 1.02
C THR A 2 -18.87 -24.26 -0.44
N LYS A 3 -19.60 -23.35 -1.08
CA LYS A 3 -19.50 -23.02 -2.51
C LYS A 3 -19.63 -21.50 -2.68
N ASP A 4 -18.71 -20.71 -2.14
CA ASP A 4 -18.67 -19.25 -2.39
C ASP A 4 -17.28 -18.63 -2.18
N ARG A 5 -16.21 -19.43 -2.33
CA ARG A 5 -14.85 -18.90 -2.53
C ARG A 5 -14.35 -19.36 -3.88
N GLN A 6 -15.09 -19.03 -4.93
CA GLN A 6 -14.52 -19.03 -6.27
C GLN A 6 -13.57 -17.84 -6.32
N GLU A 7 -12.30 -18.17 -6.34
CA GLU A 7 -11.16 -17.30 -6.54
C GLU A 7 -11.44 -16.36 -7.73
N HIS A 8 -11.63 -15.07 -7.46
CA HIS A 8 -11.36 -14.03 -8.44
C HIS A 8 -9.84 -13.95 -8.64
N GLN A 9 -9.28 -14.99 -9.25
CA GLN A 9 -7.96 -14.95 -9.87
C GLN A 9 -8.10 -14.22 -11.21
N THR A 10 -8.63 -12.99 -11.18
CA THR A 10 -8.48 -12.05 -12.28
C THR A 10 -6.99 -11.80 -12.44
N ASP A 11 -6.48 -11.97 -13.66
CA ASP A 11 -5.10 -11.66 -14.03
C ASP A 11 -4.61 -10.44 -13.26
N ASN A 12 -3.62 -10.64 -12.38
CA ASN A 12 -3.14 -9.65 -11.41
C ASN A 12 -2.28 -8.58 -12.11
N ILE A 13 -2.77 -8.09 -13.25
CA ILE A 13 -2.13 -7.14 -14.13
C ILE A 13 -2.25 -5.77 -13.47
N ILE A 14 -1.11 -5.21 -13.11
CA ILE A 14 -1.04 -3.88 -12.52
C ILE A 14 -1.51 -2.86 -13.56
N ARG A 15 -2.52 -2.05 -13.21
CA ARG A 15 -3.10 -1.05 -14.08
C ARG A 15 -2.57 0.33 -13.73
N TRP A 16 -1.95 0.98 -14.70
CA TRP A 16 -1.60 2.38 -14.63
C TRP A 16 -2.79 3.24 -15.08
N ARG A 17 -3.13 4.25 -14.29
CA ARG A 17 -4.21 5.20 -14.54
C ARG A 17 -3.64 6.60 -14.62
N ASP A 18 -4.26 7.42 -15.46
CA ASP A 18 -3.93 8.83 -15.57
C ASP A 18 -4.46 9.61 -14.36
N LEU A 19 -3.62 10.45 -13.77
CA LEU A 19 -4.00 11.32 -12.66
C LEU A 19 -4.78 12.53 -13.16
N LYS A 20 -4.55 12.98 -14.40
CA LYS A 20 -5.34 14.09 -14.97
C LYS A 20 -6.81 13.72 -15.06
N SER A 21 -7.12 12.48 -15.47
CA SER A 21 -8.51 12.00 -15.50
C SER A 21 -9.20 12.08 -14.13
N LEU A 22 -8.48 11.86 -13.03
CA LEU A 22 -9.02 11.97 -11.67
C LEU A 22 -9.20 13.44 -11.23
N LEU A 23 -8.34 14.34 -11.69
CA LEU A 23 -8.45 15.78 -11.38
C LEU A 23 -9.61 16.47 -12.11
N VAL A 24 -9.91 16.03 -13.33
CA VAL A 24 -10.99 16.61 -14.14
C VAL A 24 -12.35 16.01 -13.79
N ASP A 25 -12.38 14.82 -13.18
CA ASP A 25 -13.60 14.18 -12.72
C ASP A 25 -14.35 15.07 -11.70
N PRO A 26 -15.60 15.48 -11.97
CA PRO A 26 -16.40 16.27 -11.04
C PRO A 26 -16.79 15.51 -9.77
N ASP A 27 -16.80 14.17 -9.82
CA ASP A 27 -17.28 13.30 -8.73
C ASP A 27 -16.13 12.82 -7.81
N THR A 28 -14.88 13.11 -8.17
CA THR A 28 -13.72 12.79 -7.33
C THR A 28 -13.46 13.90 -6.31
N ALA A 29 -13.24 13.54 -5.04
CA ALA A 29 -12.79 14.48 -4.01
C ALA A 29 -11.39 15.02 -4.37
N LYS A 30 -11.32 16.26 -4.84
CA LYS A 30 -10.08 16.90 -5.31
C LYS A 30 -9.23 17.32 -4.11
N GLU A 31 -8.42 16.41 -3.60
CA GLU A 31 -7.48 16.72 -2.52
C GLU A 31 -6.26 17.51 -3.03
N GLU A 32 -5.78 18.46 -2.23
CA GLU A 32 -4.54 19.24 -2.49
C GLU A 32 -3.35 18.33 -2.83
N ARG A 33 -3.25 17.18 -2.16
CA ARG A 33 -2.20 16.19 -2.39
C ARG A 33 -2.16 15.70 -3.84
N LEU A 34 -3.32 15.45 -4.46
CA LEU A 34 -3.39 14.99 -5.85
C LEU A 34 -2.92 16.09 -6.81
N GLY A 35 -3.30 17.34 -6.55
CA GLY A 35 -2.83 18.50 -7.30
C GLY A 35 -1.31 18.70 -7.21
N LEU A 36 -0.74 18.53 -6.02
CA LEU A 36 0.72 18.61 -5.81
C LEU A 36 1.48 17.52 -6.58
N MET A 37 0.98 16.28 -6.60
CA MET A 37 1.58 15.19 -7.37
C MET A 37 1.57 15.49 -8.87
N TYR A 38 0.42 15.97 -9.39
CA TYR A 38 0.28 16.33 -10.79
C TYR A 38 1.20 17.50 -11.17
N ASN A 39 1.25 18.56 -10.34
CA ASN A 39 2.13 19.71 -10.56
C ASN A 39 3.61 19.36 -10.50
N ALA A 40 3.98 18.31 -9.74
CA ALA A 40 5.34 17.77 -9.71
C ALA A 40 5.68 16.91 -10.96
N GLY A 41 4.74 16.74 -11.89
CA GLY A 41 4.93 16.00 -13.14
C GLY A 41 4.64 14.51 -13.04
N PHE A 42 4.07 14.03 -11.94
CA PHE A 42 3.55 12.66 -11.84
C PHE A 42 2.14 12.65 -12.43
N CYS A 43 1.99 11.99 -13.58
CA CYS A 43 0.72 11.96 -14.31
C CYS A 43 0.13 10.55 -14.37
N LEU A 44 0.88 9.51 -14.00
CA LEU A 44 0.41 8.14 -13.99
C LEU A 44 0.53 7.58 -12.57
N ALA A 45 -0.45 6.77 -12.16
CA ALA A 45 -0.44 6.06 -10.90
C ALA A 45 -0.90 4.61 -11.07
N ALA A 46 -0.26 3.70 -10.33
CA ALA A 46 -0.66 2.31 -10.21
C ALA A 46 -0.77 1.93 -8.73
N GLY A 47 -1.89 1.32 -8.35
CA GLY A 47 -2.11 0.80 -7.01
C GLY A 47 -1.80 -0.69 -6.95
N VAL A 48 -0.96 -1.09 -6.00
CA VAL A 48 -0.67 -2.50 -5.71
C VAL A 48 -1.13 -2.80 -4.29
N PRO A 49 -2.19 -3.61 -4.12
CA PRO A 49 -2.65 -4.00 -2.79
C PRO A 49 -1.64 -4.95 -2.15
N PHE A 50 -1.49 -4.87 -0.84
CA PHE A 50 -0.73 -5.83 -0.05
C PHE A 50 -1.55 -6.30 1.15
N GLU A 51 -1.29 -7.53 1.57
CA GLU A 51 -1.78 -8.10 2.82
C GLU A 51 -0.65 -8.90 3.46
N THR A 52 -0.16 -8.45 4.62
CA THR A 52 0.99 -9.08 5.28
C THR A 52 0.87 -8.93 6.79
N GLY A 53 0.99 -10.05 7.52
CA GLY A 53 0.99 -10.04 8.98
C GLY A 53 -0.28 -9.46 9.62
N GLY A 54 -1.43 -9.55 8.94
CA GLY A 54 -2.69 -8.94 9.37
C GLY A 54 -2.85 -7.45 9.03
N SER A 55 -1.80 -6.81 8.50
CA SER A 55 -1.86 -5.46 7.94
C SER A 55 -2.28 -5.53 6.47
N LYS A 56 -3.19 -4.65 6.06
CA LYS A 56 -3.64 -4.51 4.67
C LYS A 56 -3.53 -3.07 4.21
N GLY A 57 -3.21 -2.87 2.93
CA GLY A 57 -3.09 -1.54 2.36
C GLY A 57 -2.83 -1.56 0.87
N ILE A 58 -2.51 -0.39 0.32
CA ILE A 58 -2.18 -0.21 -1.09
C ILE A 58 -0.90 0.62 -1.16
N VAL A 59 0.07 0.17 -1.95
CA VAL A 59 1.22 0.98 -2.36
C VAL A 59 0.88 1.64 -3.69
N VAL A 60 1.05 2.95 -3.76
CA VAL A 60 0.82 3.73 -4.99
C VAL A 60 2.18 4.02 -5.64
N PHE A 61 2.39 3.47 -6.83
CA PHE A 61 3.51 3.79 -7.70
C PHE A 61 3.15 4.95 -8.61
N LEU A 62 4.07 5.89 -8.80
CA LEU A 62 3.88 7.07 -9.62
C LEU A 62 4.86 7.08 -10.79
N ALA A 63 4.41 7.57 -11.95
CA ALA A 63 5.24 7.77 -13.13
C ALA A 63 4.87 9.07 -13.85
N ARG A 64 5.80 9.58 -14.65
CA ARG A 64 5.60 10.75 -15.50
C ARG A 64 4.77 10.38 -16.74
N ASP A 65 4.15 11.36 -17.38
CA ASP A 65 3.34 11.18 -18.58
C ASP A 65 4.10 10.55 -19.76
N HIS A 66 5.38 10.88 -19.92
CA HIS A 66 6.28 10.38 -20.96
C HIS A 66 6.98 9.06 -20.58
N ALA A 67 6.59 8.42 -19.48
CA ALA A 67 7.10 7.09 -19.14
C ALA A 67 6.62 6.07 -20.19
N ASN A 68 7.53 5.22 -20.66
CA ASN A 68 7.18 4.17 -21.61
C ASN A 68 6.26 3.14 -20.93
N GLN A 69 4.97 3.16 -21.26
CA GLN A 69 3.99 2.25 -20.66
C GLN A 69 4.28 0.78 -20.92
N ALA A 70 4.86 0.44 -22.07
CA ALA A 70 5.26 -0.94 -22.35
C ALA A 70 6.31 -1.43 -21.34
N HIS A 71 7.24 -0.55 -20.94
CA HIS A 71 8.23 -0.87 -19.91
C HIS A 71 7.58 -0.99 -18.53
N LEU A 72 6.65 -0.10 -18.17
CA LEU A 72 5.93 -0.15 -16.90
C LEU A 72 5.11 -1.44 -16.73
N LEU A 73 4.66 -2.02 -17.84
CA LEU A 73 3.85 -3.25 -17.88
C LEU A 73 4.67 -4.52 -18.12
N THR A 74 6.00 -4.44 -18.19
CA THR A 74 6.85 -5.65 -18.26
C THR A 74 6.65 -6.53 -17.04
N THR A 75 6.76 -7.84 -17.24
CA THR A 75 6.57 -8.84 -16.18
C THR A 75 7.53 -8.60 -15.01
N GLU A 76 8.76 -8.19 -15.31
CA GLU A 76 9.81 -7.90 -14.33
C GLU A 76 9.45 -6.70 -13.46
N ASN A 77 8.98 -5.60 -14.07
CA ASN A 77 8.55 -4.43 -13.31
C ASN A 77 7.29 -4.71 -12.49
N GLN A 78 6.35 -5.48 -13.04
CA GLN A 78 5.16 -5.90 -12.29
C GLN A 78 5.54 -6.76 -11.08
N ALA A 79 6.41 -7.75 -11.27
CA ALA A 79 6.93 -8.57 -10.18
C ALA A 79 7.64 -7.71 -9.13
N TYR A 80 8.47 -6.76 -9.54
CA TYR A 80 9.13 -5.82 -8.64
C TYR A 80 8.13 -4.98 -7.82
N MET A 81 7.09 -4.44 -8.46
CA MET A 81 6.05 -3.66 -7.78
C MET A 81 5.29 -4.49 -6.74
N VAL A 82 4.97 -5.76 -7.04
CA VAL A 82 4.36 -6.67 -6.06
C VAL A 82 5.31 -6.95 -4.90
N ARG A 83 6.55 -7.35 -5.17
CA ARG A 83 7.51 -7.70 -4.11
C ARG A 83 7.88 -6.53 -3.23
N SER A 84 8.04 -5.34 -3.79
CA SER A 84 8.28 -4.12 -3.01
C SER A 84 7.08 -3.77 -2.13
N SER A 85 5.85 -4.02 -2.61
CA SER A 85 4.64 -3.82 -1.80
C SER A 85 4.56 -4.79 -0.62
N ASP A 86 4.93 -6.07 -0.82
CA ASP A 86 5.03 -7.06 0.27
C ASP A 86 6.07 -6.64 1.33
N VAL A 87 7.22 -6.11 0.90
CA VAL A 87 8.28 -5.63 1.82
C VAL A 87 7.78 -4.44 2.64
N ILE A 88 7.15 -3.46 2.00
CA ILE A 88 6.55 -2.31 2.69
C ILE A 88 5.49 -2.78 3.70
N GLY A 89 4.62 -3.71 3.29
CA GLY A 89 3.63 -4.32 4.17
C GLY A 89 4.24 -5.03 5.37
N SER A 90 5.32 -5.78 5.16
CA SER A 90 6.07 -6.47 6.22
C SER A 90 6.67 -5.49 7.24
N ILE A 91 7.20 -4.36 6.77
CA ILE A 91 7.73 -3.30 7.65
C ILE A 91 6.60 -2.73 8.52
N ILE A 92 5.43 -2.46 7.94
CA ILE A 92 4.27 -1.93 8.67
C ILE A 92 3.81 -2.94 9.74
N ALA A 93 3.63 -4.21 9.37
CA ALA A 93 3.25 -5.26 10.31
C ALA A 93 4.25 -5.40 11.48
N SER A 94 5.54 -5.23 11.19
CA SER A 94 6.60 -5.25 12.21
C SER A 94 6.52 -4.07 13.18
N VAL A 95 6.13 -2.88 12.70
CA VAL A 95 5.94 -1.68 13.54
C VAL A 95 4.79 -1.91 14.53
N ASP A 96 3.69 -2.52 14.10
CA ASP A 96 2.54 -2.79 14.97
C ASP A 96 2.87 -3.85 16.03
N ALA A 97 3.55 -4.93 15.64
CA ALA A 97 4.05 -5.93 16.59
C ALA A 97 5.00 -5.29 17.64
N ARG A 98 5.93 -4.43 17.21
CA ARG A 98 6.84 -3.70 18.11
C ARG A 98 6.08 -2.81 19.09
N ARG A 99 5.06 -2.07 18.63
CA ARG A 99 4.21 -1.23 19.49
C ARG A 99 3.52 -2.07 20.55
N ALA A 100 2.95 -3.22 20.18
CA ALA A 100 2.33 -4.15 21.11
C ALA A 100 3.34 -4.67 22.16
N SER A 101 4.54 -5.06 21.74
CA SER A 101 5.60 -5.50 22.68
C SER A 101 6.02 -4.40 23.66
N LEU A 102 6.09 -3.14 23.22
CA LEU A 102 6.45 -2.02 24.10
C LEU A 102 5.37 -1.74 25.16
N VAL A 103 4.09 -1.83 24.79
CA VAL A 103 2.97 -1.69 25.73
C VAL A 103 3.01 -2.81 26.77
N TYR A 104 3.19 -4.06 26.32
CA TYR A 104 3.29 -5.21 27.22
C TYR A 104 4.50 -5.10 28.17
N LYS A 105 5.66 -4.69 27.68
CA LYS A 105 6.84 -4.46 28.53
C LYS A 105 6.55 -3.46 29.63
N LYS A 106 5.89 -2.33 29.31
CA LYS A 106 5.50 -1.32 30.31
C LYS A 106 4.55 -1.89 31.37
N SER A 107 3.55 -2.68 30.96
CA SER A 107 2.61 -3.28 31.93
C SER A 107 3.31 -4.24 32.88
N VAL A 108 4.17 -5.12 32.36
CA VAL A 108 4.94 -6.08 33.18
C VAL A 108 5.87 -5.36 34.15
N SER A 109 6.62 -4.34 33.69
CA SER A 109 7.50 -3.56 34.58
C SER A 109 6.70 -2.89 35.70
N SER A 110 5.56 -2.25 35.38
CA SER A 110 4.72 -1.61 36.41
C SER A 110 4.17 -2.60 37.44
N ALA A 111 3.79 -3.81 37.02
CA ALA A 111 3.31 -4.86 37.91
C ALA A 111 4.43 -5.38 38.83
N ALA A 112 5.65 -5.54 38.30
CA ALA A 112 6.82 -5.94 39.09
C ALA A 112 7.15 -4.91 40.18
N PHE A 113 7.13 -3.62 39.85
CA PHE A 113 7.34 -2.54 40.84
C PHE A 113 6.29 -2.53 41.95
N ARG A 114 5.01 -2.83 41.63
CA ARG A 114 3.95 -2.92 42.65
C ARG A 114 4.15 -4.08 43.61
N LYS A 115 4.70 -5.21 43.14
CA LYS A 115 4.91 -6.41 43.95
C LYS A 115 6.15 -6.32 44.87
N ALA A 116 7.09 -5.44 44.55
CA ALA A 116 8.32 -5.22 45.31
C ALA A 116 8.17 -4.20 46.47
N ARG A 117 6.98 -3.61 46.62
CA ARG A 117 6.65 -2.63 47.66
C ARG A 117 5.72 -3.27 48.68
#